data_AF-A0AAJ6UKI2-F1
#
_entry.id   AF-A0AAJ6UKI2-F1
#
_cell.length_a   1.000
_cell.length_b   1.000
_cell.length_c   1.000
_cell.angle_alpha   90.00
_cell.angle_beta   90.00
_cell.angle_gamma   90.00
#
_symmetry.space_group_name_H-M   'P 1'
#
loop_
_entity.id
_entity.type
_entity.pdbx_description
1 polymer ?
#
loop_
_entity_poly.entity_id
_entity_poly.type
_entity_poly.pdbx_seq_one_letter_code
_entity_poly.pdbx_strand_id
1 'polypeptide(L)'
;MVRSIKNPKKAKRKNKKGDESSSSSSIPSMPTKVWQPGVDKLGEEEELECDPTAYNSLHAFHIGWPCLSFDVVRDSLGLLRTDFPHTVYFVAGTQAEKPDWNSIGIFKVSNVSGKQRELVPSKTTAGDSDMDTDNSDSDEDSDDEEEGGSATPVLQLRKVAHRGCINRIRAMTQNPHICASWSDAGYVQIWDFSTHLNALAESETEVPRGGSSVFNQAPLFNFKGHKDEGYAIDWSPRVAGRLVTGDCKNCIHLWEPTSGATWNVDATPFTGHTASVEDLQWSSTEDHVFASCSVDGHIAIWDARLGKSPAIYFKAHNADVNVISWNRLASVMLASGSDDGTFSIRDLRLLSPKSQEEDKSLVAHFQYHKHPITSIEWSPHEASTLAVSSSDNQLT
;
A
#
# COMPACT_ATOMS: atom_id res chain seq x y z
N MET A 1 -12.86 8.34 -11.35
CA MET A 1 -13.77 7.43 -12.09
C MET A 1 -14.78 8.26 -12.85
N VAL A 2 -15.29 7.74 -13.97
CA VAL A 2 -16.35 8.34 -14.77
C VAL A 2 -17.55 7.39 -14.83
N ARG A 3 -18.75 7.94 -14.99
CA ARG A 3 -19.96 7.14 -15.14
C ARG A 3 -20.05 6.55 -16.56
N SER A 4 -20.29 5.25 -16.67
CA SER A 4 -20.58 4.56 -17.94
C SER A 4 -21.86 3.70 -17.83
N ILE A 5 -22.37 3.20 -18.96
CA ILE A 5 -23.60 2.38 -19.01
C ILE A 5 -23.21 0.90 -19.15
N LYS A 6 -23.69 0.03 -18.24
CA LYS A 6 -23.42 -1.43 -18.18
C LYS A 6 -23.66 -2.22 -19.47
N ASN A 7 -24.44 -1.68 -20.40
CA ASN A 7 -24.71 -2.30 -21.70
C ASN A 7 -25.26 -1.26 -22.70
N PRO A 8 -24.40 -0.55 -23.45
CA PRO A 8 -24.87 0.44 -24.42
C PRO A 8 -25.79 -0.16 -25.51
N LYS A 9 -25.70 -1.49 -25.75
CA LYS A 9 -26.56 -2.23 -26.67
C LYS A 9 -27.96 -2.55 -26.12
N LYS A 10 -28.16 -2.67 -24.80
CA LYS A 10 -29.49 -2.90 -24.19
C LYS A 10 -30.27 -1.59 -24.02
N ALA A 11 -29.59 -0.49 -23.69
CA ALA A 11 -30.19 0.85 -23.65
C ALA A 11 -30.82 1.25 -25.01
N LYS A 12 -30.18 0.88 -26.13
CA LYS A 12 -30.73 1.06 -27.49
C LYS A 12 -32.09 0.38 -27.71
N ARG A 13 -32.39 -0.72 -27.02
CA ARG A 13 -33.65 -1.49 -27.22
C ARG A 13 -34.86 -0.86 -26.51
N LYS A 14 -34.65 -0.10 -25.42
CA LYS A 14 -35.71 0.68 -24.76
C LYS A 14 -36.10 1.93 -25.58
N ASN A 15 -35.12 2.60 -26.19
CA ASN A 15 -35.39 3.80 -27.01
C ASN A 15 -35.97 3.52 -28.40
N LYS A 16 -35.93 2.28 -28.90
CA LYS A 16 -36.45 1.93 -30.23
C LYS A 16 -37.96 1.66 -30.29
N LYS A 17 -38.69 1.84 -29.18
CA LYS A 17 -40.16 1.65 -29.13
C LYS A 17 -40.97 2.94 -29.34
N GLY A 18 -40.30 4.07 -29.57
CA GLY A 18 -40.91 5.30 -30.07
C GLY A 18 -40.04 5.85 -31.19
N ASP A 19 -40.68 6.22 -32.30
CA ASP A 19 -40.12 6.88 -33.49
C ASP A 19 -39.30 6.02 -34.48
N GLU A 20 -40.01 5.63 -35.54
CA GLU A 20 -39.44 5.40 -36.87
C GLU A 20 -39.05 6.75 -37.49
N SER A 21 -37.75 7.03 -37.61
CA SER A 21 -37.14 7.58 -38.84
C SER A 21 -35.70 8.08 -38.64
N SER A 22 -34.91 7.90 -39.70
CA SER A 22 -33.60 8.48 -39.99
C SER A 22 -32.35 7.87 -39.32
N SER A 23 -31.41 7.55 -40.19
CA SER A 23 -30.11 6.95 -39.97
C SER A 23 -29.07 7.98 -39.53
N SER A 24 -28.57 7.87 -38.30
CA SER A 24 -27.17 8.14 -37.97
C SER A 24 -26.79 7.25 -36.79
N SER A 25 -25.74 6.44 -36.95
CA SER A 25 -25.30 5.46 -35.94
C SER A 25 -24.21 6.05 -35.04
N SER A 26 -24.41 7.26 -34.53
CA SER A 26 -23.58 7.76 -33.43
C SER A 26 -24.03 7.11 -32.12
N ILE A 27 -23.09 6.54 -31.38
CA ILE A 27 -23.32 6.17 -29.98
C ILE A 27 -23.64 7.48 -29.25
N PRO A 28 -24.70 7.57 -28.43
CA PRO A 28 -24.87 8.71 -27.55
C PRO A 28 -23.67 8.72 -26.60
N SER A 29 -22.66 9.54 -26.93
CA SER A 29 -21.56 9.89 -26.06
C SER A 29 -22.15 10.78 -24.97
N MET A 30 -22.54 10.19 -23.83
CA MET A 30 -22.76 11.03 -22.66
C MET A 30 -21.43 11.72 -22.33
N PRO A 31 -21.44 13.03 -22.03
CA PRO A 31 -20.22 13.71 -21.60
C PRO A 31 -19.68 12.97 -20.38
N THR A 32 -18.41 12.60 -20.42
CA THR A 32 -17.69 11.93 -19.33
C THR A 32 -17.74 12.83 -18.10
N LYS A 33 -18.67 12.55 -17.19
CA LYS A 33 -18.79 13.26 -15.92
C LYS A 33 -17.96 12.51 -14.88
N VAL A 34 -16.98 13.20 -14.30
CA VAL A 34 -16.23 12.71 -13.14
C VAL A 34 -17.23 12.42 -12.04
N TRP A 35 -17.20 11.18 -11.54
CA TRP A 35 -18.06 10.76 -10.44
C TRP A 35 -17.53 11.32 -9.12
N GLN A 36 -18.42 11.99 -8.38
CA GLN A 36 -18.13 12.55 -7.07
C GLN A 36 -18.76 11.68 -5.97
N PRO A 37 -17.96 10.94 -5.18
CA PRO A 37 -18.47 10.15 -4.07
C PRO A 37 -19.32 10.99 -3.11
N GLY A 38 -20.47 10.46 -2.70
CA GLY A 38 -21.40 11.13 -1.77
C GLY A 38 -22.25 12.26 -2.38
N VAL A 39 -21.94 12.75 -3.58
CA VAL A 39 -22.72 13.74 -4.32
C VAL A 39 -23.53 13.06 -5.43
N ASP A 40 -22.88 12.15 -6.15
CA ASP A 40 -23.40 11.50 -7.34
C ASP A 40 -24.00 10.12 -7.01
N LYS A 41 -25.32 9.96 -7.20
CA LYS A 41 -25.99 8.64 -7.13
C LYS A 41 -25.78 7.87 -8.42
N LEU A 42 -25.31 6.62 -8.31
CA LEU A 42 -25.17 5.69 -9.43
C LEU A 42 -26.54 5.09 -9.77
N GLY A 43 -26.96 5.18 -11.03
CA GLY A 43 -28.19 4.52 -11.50
C GLY A 43 -28.06 2.99 -11.53
N GLU A 44 -29.18 2.26 -11.49
CA GLU A 44 -29.17 0.78 -11.52
C GLU A 44 -28.45 0.18 -12.75
N GLU A 45 -28.48 0.91 -13.88
CA GLU A 45 -27.81 0.54 -15.14
C GLU A 45 -26.46 1.25 -15.36
N GLU A 46 -25.97 2.04 -14.40
CA GLU A 46 -24.67 2.72 -14.47
C GLU A 46 -23.58 1.92 -13.76
N GLU A 47 -22.35 2.01 -14.28
CA GLU A 47 -21.15 1.53 -13.63
C GLU A 47 -20.08 2.62 -13.60
N LEU A 48 -19.09 2.45 -12.72
CA LEU A 48 -17.95 3.34 -12.64
C LEU A 48 -16.80 2.74 -13.42
N GLU A 49 -16.31 3.48 -14.40
CA GLU A 49 -15.10 3.14 -15.13
C GLU A 49 -13.93 4.01 -14.67
N CYS A 50 -12.74 3.44 -14.68
CA CYS A 50 -11.52 4.22 -14.46
C CYS A 50 -11.34 5.17 -15.64
N ASP A 51 -11.08 6.44 -15.34
CA ASP A 51 -10.72 7.41 -16.37
C ASP A 51 -9.23 7.24 -16.69
N PRO A 52 -8.85 6.77 -17.88
CA PRO A 52 -7.45 6.53 -18.22
C PRO A 52 -6.61 7.82 -18.22
N THR A 53 -7.24 8.99 -18.33
CA THR A 53 -6.54 10.29 -18.34
C THR A 53 -6.04 10.68 -16.95
N ALA A 54 -6.61 10.11 -15.88
CA ALA A 54 -6.21 10.37 -14.50
C ALA A 54 -4.93 9.61 -14.08
N TYR A 55 -4.42 8.70 -14.91
CA TYR A 55 -3.30 7.84 -14.58
C TYR A 55 -2.20 7.91 -15.64
N ASN A 56 -0.94 7.97 -15.20
CA ASN A 56 0.20 7.80 -16.10
C ASN A 56 0.37 6.32 -16.51
N SER A 57 0.03 5.39 -15.61
CA SER A 57 0.04 3.96 -15.82
C SER A 57 -1.06 3.32 -14.96
N LEU A 58 -1.87 2.44 -15.55
CA LEU A 58 -2.91 1.68 -14.86
C LEU A 58 -2.95 0.25 -15.40
N HIS A 59 -2.69 -0.71 -14.53
CA HIS A 59 -2.69 -2.13 -14.87
C HIS A 59 -3.46 -2.92 -13.81
N ALA A 60 -4.20 -3.93 -14.27
CA ALA A 60 -4.96 -4.81 -13.41
C ALA A 60 -4.58 -6.26 -13.68
N PHE A 61 -4.38 -7.03 -12.62
CA PHE A 61 -4.02 -8.45 -12.70
C PHE A 61 -4.95 -9.28 -11.81
N HIS A 62 -5.21 -10.51 -12.22
CA HIS A 62 -5.95 -11.47 -11.41
C HIS A 62 -5.00 -12.54 -10.85
N ILE A 63 -4.93 -12.64 -9.53
CA ILE A 63 -3.96 -13.50 -8.81
C ILE A 63 -4.59 -14.73 -8.13
N GLY A 64 -5.90 -14.93 -8.32
CA GLY A 64 -6.68 -16.01 -7.71
C GLY A 64 -7.34 -15.58 -6.41
N TRP A 65 -6.82 -16.05 -5.28
CA TRP A 65 -7.34 -15.71 -3.95
C TRP A 65 -7.06 -14.24 -3.57
N PRO A 66 -7.94 -13.60 -2.79
CA PRO A 66 -7.67 -12.26 -2.27
C PRO A 66 -6.43 -12.27 -1.37
N CYS A 67 -5.77 -11.12 -1.31
CA CYS A 67 -4.62 -10.90 -0.43
C CYS A 67 -4.95 -9.77 0.53
N LEU A 68 -4.78 -10.00 1.84
CA LEU A 68 -5.03 -8.99 2.87
C LEU A 68 -3.93 -7.92 2.92
N SER A 69 -2.74 -8.27 2.46
CA SER A 69 -1.59 -7.38 2.40
C SER A 69 -0.66 -7.74 1.25
N PHE A 70 0.11 -6.75 0.84
CA PHE A 70 1.28 -6.94 0.01
C PHE A 70 2.39 -6.01 0.51
N ASP A 71 3.62 -6.29 0.11
CA ASP A 71 4.75 -5.40 0.34
C ASP A 71 5.70 -5.40 -0.86
N VAL A 72 6.29 -4.24 -1.13
CA VAL A 72 7.21 -4.07 -2.25
C VAL A 72 8.58 -4.60 -1.86
N VAL A 73 9.09 -5.53 -2.66
CA VAL A 73 10.45 -6.05 -2.50
C VAL A 73 11.39 -5.10 -3.23
N ARG A 74 12.24 -4.40 -2.48
CA ARG A 74 13.19 -3.44 -3.07
C ARG A 74 14.17 -4.17 -3.98
N ASP A 75 14.27 -3.69 -5.21
CA ASP A 75 15.19 -4.20 -6.23
C ASP A 75 16.53 -3.44 -6.22
N SER A 76 17.45 -3.88 -7.07
CA SER A 76 18.75 -3.25 -7.32
C SER A 76 18.87 -2.68 -8.74
N LEU A 77 17.75 -2.34 -9.39
CA LEU A 77 17.68 -1.87 -10.79
C LEU A 77 17.98 -0.37 -10.95
N GLY A 78 18.31 0.33 -9.85
CA GLY A 78 18.64 1.75 -9.84
C GLY A 78 17.69 2.58 -8.98
N LEU A 79 18.19 3.70 -8.47
CA LEU A 79 17.41 4.66 -7.68
C LEU A 79 16.71 5.66 -8.60
N LEU A 80 15.51 6.10 -8.21
CA LEU A 80 14.75 7.18 -8.89
C LEU A 80 14.54 6.92 -10.40
N ARG A 81 14.16 5.69 -10.76
CA ARG A 81 13.81 5.35 -12.15
C ARG A 81 12.59 6.18 -12.60
N THR A 82 12.78 7.06 -13.56
CA THR A 82 11.72 7.91 -14.14
C THR A 82 11.27 7.46 -15.52
N ASP A 83 12.12 6.70 -16.22
CA ASP A 83 11.88 6.26 -17.59
C ASP A 83 11.34 4.84 -17.66
N PHE A 84 10.35 4.65 -18.52
CA PHE A 84 9.75 3.36 -18.80
C PHE A 84 10.64 2.53 -19.75
N PRO A 85 10.53 1.18 -19.74
CA PRO A 85 9.63 0.38 -18.92
C PRO A 85 10.14 0.16 -17.48
N HIS A 86 9.21 0.12 -16.53
CA HIS A 86 9.50 -0.22 -15.15
C HIS A 86 9.34 -1.72 -14.88
N THR A 87 10.04 -2.17 -13.83
CA THR A 87 9.89 -3.51 -13.25
C THR A 87 9.75 -3.36 -11.74
N VAL A 88 8.79 -4.06 -11.15
CA VAL A 88 8.54 -4.09 -9.71
C VAL A 88 8.47 -5.52 -9.21
N TYR A 89 9.02 -5.75 -8.02
CA TYR A 89 8.90 -7.00 -7.28
C TYR A 89 8.06 -6.76 -6.03
N PHE A 90 7.19 -7.69 -5.70
CA PHE A 90 6.40 -7.61 -4.47
C PHE A 90 6.03 -9.00 -3.98
N VAL A 91 5.65 -9.07 -2.71
CA VAL A 91 5.12 -10.27 -2.06
C VAL A 91 3.71 -10.01 -1.58
N ALA A 92 2.85 -11.02 -1.66
CA ALA A 92 1.51 -10.96 -1.10
C ALA A 92 1.10 -12.32 -0.56
N GLY A 93 0.33 -12.33 0.52
CA GLY A 93 -0.17 -13.55 1.13
C GLY A 93 -1.67 -13.72 0.90
N THR A 94 -2.11 -14.93 0.56
CA THR A 94 -3.51 -15.22 0.25
C THR A 94 -4.38 -15.37 1.50
N GLN A 95 -5.68 -15.17 1.32
CA GLN A 95 -6.76 -15.54 2.22
C GLN A 95 -7.71 -16.51 1.51
N ALA A 96 -7.41 -17.80 1.61
CA ALA A 96 -8.20 -18.89 1.05
C ALA A 96 -9.11 -19.52 2.11
N GLU A 97 -10.23 -20.11 1.68
CA GLU A 97 -11.24 -20.71 2.56
C GLU A 97 -10.70 -21.87 3.42
N LYS A 98 -9.68 -22.59 2.93
CA LYS A 98 -9.06 -23.70 3.64
C LYS A 98 -7.64 -23.35 4.05
N PRO A 99 -7.21 -23.71 5.28
CA PRO A 99 -5.86 -23.40 5.76
C PRO A 99 -4.75 -23.88 4.81
N ASP A 100 -4.89 -25.05 4.19
CA ASP A 100 -3.84 -25.65 3.34
C ASP A 100 -3.85 -25.14 1.89
N TRP A 101 -4.79 -24.27 1.53
CA TRP A 101 -4.87 -23.65 0.20
C TRP A 101 -4.16 -22.30 0.13
N ASN A 102 -3.63 -21.83 1.26
CA ASN A 102 -2.94 -20.57 1.32
C ASN A 102 -1.51 -20.67 0.79
N SER A 103 -1.04 -19.55 0.24
CA SER A 103 0.30 -19.42 -0.28
C SER A 103 0.80 -17.99 -0.18
N ILE A 104 2.12 -17.84 -0.09
CA ILE A 104 2.81 -16.57 -0.30
C ILE A 104 3.16 -16.51 -1.79
N GLY A 105 2.66 -15.49 -2.48
CA GLY A 105 3.05 -15.18 -3.85
C GLY A 105 4.26 -14.26 -3.86
N ILE A 106 5.27 -14.62 -4.65
CA ILE A 106 6.42 -13.80 -5.00
C ILE A 106 6.22 -13.38 -6.46
N PHE A 107 6.07 -12.08 -6.69
CA PHE A 107 5.67 -11.52 -7.95
C PHE A 107 6.79 -10.67 -8.56
N LYS A 108 6.89 -10.73 -9.88
CA LYS A 108 7.65 -9.78 -10.71
C LYS A 108 6.69 -9.25 -11.77
N VAL A 109 6.46 -7.95 -11.79
CA VAL A 109 5.78 -7.28 -12.91
C VAL A 109 6.85 -6.55 -13.69
N SER A 110 7.11 -7.00 -14.90
CA SER A 110 8.02 -6.34 -15.83
C SER A 110 7.26 -5.64 -16.93
N ASN A 111 7.96 -4.76 -17.65
CA ASN A 111 7.41 -4.12 -18.83
C ASN A 111 6.20 -3.22 -18.52
N VAL A 112 6.21 -2.59 -17.34
CA VAL A 112 5.23 -1.58 -16.97
C VAL A 112 5.53 -0.36 -17.82
N SER A 113 4.56 0.07 -18.62
CA SER A 113 4.65 1.27 -19.45
C SER A 113 3.77 2.38 -18.89
N GLY A 114 4.02 3.61 -19.32
CA GLY A 114 3.22 4.75 -18.94
C GLY A 114 3.65 6.02 -19.66
N LYS A 115 2.97 7.13 -19.36
CA LYS A 115 3.29 8.45 -19.90
C LYS A 115 4.52 9.03 -19.19
N GLN A 116 5.49 9.52 -19.94
CA GLN A 116 6.69 10.16 -19.39
C GLN A 116 6.26 11.38 -18.54
N ARG A 117 6.81 11.50 -17.33
CA ARG A 117 6.52 12.61 -16.43
C ARG A 117 7.46 13.77 -16.75
N GLU A 118 6.96 14.82 -17.39
CA GLU A 118 7.68 16.09 -17.42
C GLU A 118 7.75 16.66 -15.99
N LEU A 119 8.96 16.74 -15.43
CA LEU A 119 9.18 17.22 -14.07
C LEU A 119 8.98 18.74 -13.93
N VAL A 120 8.90 19.47 -15.04
CA VAL A 120 8.73 20.91 -15.11
C VAL A 120 7.82 21.23 -16.31
N PRO A 121 6.72 21.97 -16.14
CA PRO A 121 5.98 22.47 -17.29
C PRO A 121 6.88 23.40 -18.11
N SER A 122 7.28 23.00 -19.32
CA SER A 122 7.93 23.92 -20.25
C SER A 122 6.88 24.86 -20.84
N LYS A 123 6.49 25.88 -20.08
CA LYS A 123 6.00 27.20 -20.53
C LYS A 123 5.39 27.93 -19.33
N THR A 124 6.16 28.83 -18.75
CA THR A 124 5.63 29.99 -18.04
C THR A 124 4.83 30.83 -19.04
N THR A 125 3.50 30.71 -19.03
CA THR A 125 2.63 31.75 -19.58
C THR A 125 2.68 32.95 -18.65
N ALA A 126 3.65 33.83 -18.86
CA ALA A 126 3.63 35.20 -18.37
C ALA A 126 3.58 36.10 -19.60
N GLY A 127 2.54 36.94 -19.64
CA GLY A 127 2.21 37.76 -20.79
C GLY A 127 3.23 38.85 -21.11
N ASP A 128 3.31 39.13 -22.40
CA ASP A 128 3.41 40.45 -23.03
C ASP A 128 4.59 41.37 -22.63
N SER A 129 5.67 41.31 -23.41
CA SER A 129 6.31 42.52 -23.96
C SER A 129 7.29 42.16 -25.08
N ASP A 130 7.14 42.87 -26.19
CA ASP A 130 7.92 42.80 -27.43
C ASP A 130 9.44 42.90 -27.23
N MET A 131 10.22 42.13 -28.00
CA MET A 131 11.26 42.68 -28.89
C MET A 131 11.94 41.57 -29.71
N ASP A 132 12.09 41.87 -30.99
CA ASP A 132 12.64 41.05 -32.06
C ASP A 132 14.00 40.42 -31.74
N THR A 133 14.17 39.16 -32.12
CA THR A 133 15.46 38.66 -32.60
C THR A 133 15.23 37.47 -33.52
N ASP A 134 15.47 37.71 -34.81
CA ASP A 134 15.62 36.69 -35.84
C ASP A 134 16.67 35.67 -35.39
N ASN A 135 16.25 34.43 -35.17
CA ASN A 135 17.15 33.30 -35.29
C ASN A 135 16.46 32.21 -36.12
N SER A 136 16.88 32.14 -37.38
CA SER A 136 16.56 31.05 -38.28
C SER A 136 17.25 29.80 -37.75
N ASP A 137 16.49 28.88 -37.16
CA ASP A 137 16.93 27.50 -37.05
C ASP A 137 15.75 26.62 -37.47
N SER A 138 16.05 25.84 -38.50
CA SER A 138 15.25 24.84 -39.20
C SER A 138 14.18 24.17 -38.34
N ASP A 139 12.93 24.31 -38.79
CA ASP A 139 11.84 23.36 -38.52
C ASP A 139 12.23 22.01 -39.16
N GLU A 140 13.08 21.25 -38.48
CA GLU A 140 13.03 19.80 -38.60
C GLU A 140 11.85 19.35 -37.74
N ASP A 141 10.73 19.12 -38.41
CA ASP A 141 9.62 18.29 -37.94
C ASP A 141 10.19 16.95 -37.47
N SER A 142 10.59 16.87 -36.21
CA SER A 142 10.66 15.60 -35.49
C SER A 142 9.24 15.31 -35.03
N ASP A 143 8.48 14.74 -35.96
CA ASP A 143 7.42 13.79 -35.64
C ASP A 143 8.06 12.59 -34.92
N ASP A 144 8.62 12.81 -33.73
CA ASP A 144 8.85 11.74 -32.77
C ASP A 144 7.52 11.50 -32.04
N GLU A 145 6.50 11.14 -32.82
CA GLU A 145 5.65 10.03 -32.42
C GLU A 145 6.55 8.78 -32.41
N GLU A 146 7.48 8.71 -31.44
CA GLU A 146 7.91 7.42 -30.96
C GLU A 146 6.63 6.79 -30.40
N GLU A 147 6.00 5.98 -31.26
CA GLU A 147 5.23 4.81 -30.89
C GLU A 147 6.06 4.05 -29.84
N GLY A 148 5.97 4.50 -28.58
CA GLY A 148 6.54 3.83 -27.44
C GLY A 148 5.85 2.48 -27.41
N GLY A 149 6.54 1.48 -27.97
CA GLY A 149 5.99 0.17 -28.25
C GLY A 149 5.18 -0.28 -27.04
N SER A 150 3.88 -0.49 -27.26
CA SER A 150 2.90 -0.94 -26.26
C SER A 150 3.27 -2.35 -25.79
N ALA A 151 4.35 -2.43 -25.05
CA ALA A 151 4.88 -3.64 -24.51
C ALA A 151 3.97 -3.95 -23.31
N THR A 152 3.13 -4.97 -23.45
CA THR A 152 2.13 -5.34 -22.45
C THR A 152 2.84 -5.72 -21.15
N PRO A 153 2.40 -5.23 -19.97
CA PRO A 153 3.02 -5.60 -18.71
C PRO A 153 2.86 -7.10 -18.47
N VAL A 154 3.92 -7.73 -17.98
CA VAL A 154 3.97 -9.18 -17.76
C VAL A 154 4.05 -9.45 -16.27
N LEU A 155 3.08 -10.19 -15.74
CA LEU A 155 3.09 -10.69 -14.36
C LEU A 155 3.66 -12.11 -14.32
N GLN A 156 4.81 -12.27 -13.66
CA GLN A 156 5.40 -13.55 -13.32
C GLN A 156 5.17 -13.84 -11.83
N LEU A 157 4.84 -15.09 -11.49
CA LEU A 157 4.44 -15.49 -10.13
C LEU A 157 5.01 -16.85 -9.73
N ARG A 158 5.70 -16.89 -8.60
CA ARG A 158 6.05 -18.12 -7.87
C ARG A 158 5.28 -18.18 -6.55
N LYS A 159 4.74 -19.34 -6.19
CA LYS A 159 3.94 -19.52 -4.97
C LYS A 159 4.64 -20.44 -3.98
N VAL A 160 4.72 -20.05 -2.71
CA VAL A 160 5.21 -20.89 -1.62
C VAL A 160 4.03 -21.27 -0.72
N ALA A 161 3.86 -22.55 -0.41
CA ALA A 161 2.78 -23.04 0.44
C ALA A 161 2.86 -22.40 1.84
N HIS A 162 1.72 -21.97 2.35
CA HIS A 162 1.59 -21.41 3.70
C HIS A 162 0.34 -21.99 4.34
N ARG A 163 0.43 -22.41 5.60
CA ARG A 163 -0.73 -22.94 6.32
C ARG A 163 -1.44 -21.78 7.02
N GLY A 164 -2.76 -21.69 6.89
CA GLY A 164 -3.52 -20.53 7.40
C GLY A 164 -3.39 -19.29 6.51
N CYS A 165 -4.32 -18.36 6.67
CA CYS A 165 -4.31 -17.09 5.96
C CYS A 165 -3.12 -16.24 6.42
N ILE A 166 -2.66 -15.37 5.52
CA ILE A 166 -1.60 -14.41 5.80
C ILE A 166 -2.24 -13.04 5.99
N ASN A 167 -2.38 -12.63 7.24
CA ASN A 167 -2.98 -11.35 7.62
C ASN A 167 -2.07 -10.18 7.21
N ARG A 168 -0.76 -10.31 7.45
CA ARG A 168 0.23 -9.32 7.01
C ARG A 168 1.53 -9.97 6.53
N ILE A 169 2.12 -9.44 5.46
CA ILE A 169 3.48 -9.78 5.00
C ILE A 169 4.32 -8.52 4.86
N ARG A 170 5.58 -8.57 5.32
CA ARG A 170 6.53 -7.45 5.22
C ARG A 170 7.92 -7.91 4.80
N ALA A 171 8.50 -7.24 3.82
CA ALA A 171 9.88 -7.44 3.38
C ALA A 171 10.84 -6.61 4.24
N MET A 172 11.98 -7.19 4.63
CA MET A 172 12.99 -6.49 5.40
C MET A 172 13.68 -5.43 4.54
N THR A 173 13.76 -4.20 5.03
CA THR A 173 14.32 -3.07 4.27
C THR A 173 15.78 -3.29 3.85
N GLN A 174 16.60 -3.87 4.71
CA GLN A 174 18.03 -4.08 4.49
C GLN A 174 18.33 -5.34 3.67
N ASN A 175 17.48 -6.37 3.78
CA ASN A 175 17.57 -7.63 3.02
C ASN A 175 16.18 -8.00 2.47
N PRO A 176 15.75 -7.41 1.33
CA PRO A 176 14.37 -7.52 0.84
C PRO A 176 13.89 -8.94 0.50
N HIS A 177 14.81 -9.89 0.32
CA HIS A 177 14.48 -11.30 0.13
C HIS A 177 14.05 -11.99 1.43
N ILE A 178 14.33 -11.40 2.60
CA ILE A 178 13.85 -11.88 3.89
C ILE A 178 12.50 -11.22 4.19
N CYS A 179 11.45 -12.04 4.30
CA CYS A 179 10.10 -11.57 4.55
C CYS A 179 9.53 -12.20 5.82
N ALA A 180 8.71 -11.45 6.56
CA ALA A 180 7.95 -11.98 7.67
C ALA A 180 6.47 -12.07 7.32
N SER A 181 5.84 -13.21 7.63
CA SER A 181 4.39 -13.40 7.51
C SER A 181 3.77 -13.51 8.90
N TRP A 182 2.63 -12.85 9.07
CA TRP A 182 1.78 -12.97 10.24
C TRP A 182 0.48 -13.69 9.85
N SER A 183 0.12 -14.75 10.58
CA SER A 183 -0.94 -15.68 10.20
C SER A 183 -2.14 -15.68 11.15
N ASP A 184 -3.32 -15.94 10.60
CA ASP A 184 -4.55 -16.28 11.34
C ASP A 184 -4.41 -17.51 12.25
N ALA A 185 -3.43 -18.36 11.98
CA ALA A 185 -3.11 -19.54 12.78
C ALA A 185 -2.32 -19.22 14.06
N GLY A 186 -2.15 -17.94 14.40
CA GLY A 186 -1.51 -17.48 15.65
C GLY A 186 0.01 -17.60 15.66
N TYR A 187 0.64 -17.50 14.48
CA TYR A 187 2.10 -17.56 14.38
C TYR A 187 2.69 -16.56 13.41
N VAL A 188 3.96 -16.28 13.64
CA VAL A 188 4.80 -15.44 12.77
C VAL A 188 5.91 -16.31 12.20
N GLN A 189 6.11 -16.19 10.89
CA GLN A 189 7.14 -16.94 10.19
C GLN A 189 8.07 -16.02 9.43
N ILE A 190 9.36 -16.35 9.44
CA ILE A 190 10.37 -15.66 8.64
C ILE A 190 10.75 -16.54 7.46
N TRP A 191 10.86 -15.95 6.28
CA TRP A 191 11.07 -16.62 5.02
C TRP A 191 12.26 -16.03 4.29
N ASP A 192 13.00 -16.87 3.57
CA ASP A 192 14.00 -16.45 2.59
C ASP A 192 13.50 -16.79 1.19
N PHE A 193 13.23 -15.75 0.40
CA PHE A 193 12.77 -15.87 -0.97
C PHE A 193 13.85 -15.58 -2.01
N SER A 194 15.12 -15.55 -1.63
CA SER A 194 16.26 -15.27 -2.53
C SER A 194 16.24 -16.16 -3.78
N THR A 195 16.06 -17.47 -3.61
CA THR A 195 15.99 -18.44 -4.72
C THR A 195 14.81 -18.18 -5.66
N HIS A 196 13.67 -17.76 -5.13
CA HIS A 196 12.47 -17.43 -5.91
C HIS A 196 12.63 -16.12 -6.67
N LEU A 197 13.21 -15.10 -6.04
CA LEU A 197 13.48 -13.81 -6.65
C LEU A 197 14.54 -13.92 -7.75
N ASN A 198 15.62 -14.66 -7.53
CA ASN A 198 16.66 -14.90 -8.55
C ASN A 198 16.06 -15.63 -9.76
N ALA A 199 15.24 -16.67 -9.54
CA ALA A 199 14.57 -17.37 -10.63
C ALA A 199 13.60 -16.47 -11.41
N LEU A 200 12.93 -15.52 -10.75
CA LEU A 200 12.09 -14.53 -11.43
C LEU A 200 12.94 -13.50 -12.20
N ALA A 201 14.10 -13.10 -11.68
CA ALA A 201 15.00 -12.18 -12.34
C ALA A 201 15.56 -12.76 -13.64
N GLU A 202 16.00 -14.03 -13.62
CA GLU A 202 16.57 -14.76 -14.76
C GLU A 202 15.53 -15.16 -15.82
N SER A 203 14.25 -15.20 -15.47
CA SER A 203 13.15 -15.59 -16.35
C SER A 203 12.85 -14.51 -17.40
N GLU A 204 13.42 -14.67 -18.59
CA GLU A 204 13.07 -13.90 -19.80
C GLU A 204 11.71 -14.35 -20.34
N THR A 205 10.67 -13.54 -20.07
CA THR A 205 9.33 -13.48 -20.73
C THR A 205 8.51 -14.75 -21.00
N GLU A 206 8.97 -15.96 -20.69
CA GLU A 206 8.17 -17.16 -20.82
C GLU A 206 7.16 -17.25 -19.67
N VAL A 207 5.91 -16.87 -19.94
CA VAL A 207 4.76 -17.22 -19.10
C VAL A 207 4.63 -18.74 -19.19
N PRO A 208 4.88 -19.52 -18.12
CA PRO A 208 4.68 -20.95 -18.20
C PRO A 208 3.20 -21.22 -18.49
N ARG A 209 2.89 -21.88 -19.60
CA ARG A 209 1.54 -22.33 -19.96
C ARG A 209 1.01 -23.46 -19.07
N GLY A 210 1.56 -23.62 -17.87
CA GLY A 210 1.15 -24.58 -16.85
C GLY A 210 1.01 -23.87 -15.50
N GLY A 211 -0.03 -24.22 -14.74
CA GLY A 211 -0.33 -23.56 -13.46
C GLY A 211 0.90 -23.44 -12.58
N SER A 212 1.14 -22.24 -12.01
CA SER A 212 2.27 -21.98 -11.12
C SER A 212 2.29 -23.02 -10.01
N SER A 213 3.28 -23.92 -10.05
CA SER A 213 3.45 -24.97 -9.05
C SER A 213 3.66 -24.33 -7.69
N VAL A 214 2.89 -24.75 -6.69
CA VAL A 214 3.09 -24.30 -5.31
C VAL A 214 4.28 -25.04 -4.73
N PHE A 215 5.34 -24.31 -4.41
CA PHE A 215 6.55 -24.84 -3.81
C PHE A 215 6.32 -25.11 -2.32
N ASN A 216 6.81 -26.25 -1.84
CA ASN A 216 6.83 -26.54 -0.42
C ASN A 216 8.21 -26.16 0.14
N GLN A 217 8.27 -25.04 0.85
CA GLN A 217 9.47 -24.52 1.51
C GLN A 217 9.16 -24.37 3.00
N ALA A 218 10.09 -24.74 3.86
CA ALA A 218 9.97 -24.48 5.29
C ALA A 218 10.39 -23.02 5.61
N PRO A 219 9.74 -22.36 6.58
CA PRO A 219 10.18 -21.05 7.03
C PRO A 219 11.56 -21.16 7.71
N LEU A 220 12.37 -20.10 7.62
CA LEU A 220 13.63 -19.97 8.35
C LEU A 220 13.41 -20.00 9.86
N PHE A 221 12.32 -19.39 10.30
CA PHE A 221 11.97 -19.30 11.72
C PHE A 221 10.46 -19.28 11.89
N ASN A 222 9.97 -19.85 12.98
CA ASN A 222 8.54 -19.95 13.28
C ASN A 222 8.29 -19.69 14.77
N PHE A 223 7.51 -18.66 15.08
CA PHE A 223 7.17 -18.30 16.45
C PHE A 223 5.68 -18.48 16.70
N LYS A 224 5.36 -19.25 17.75
CA LYS A 224 4.00 -19.56 18.20
C LYS A 224 3.73 -19.08 19.63
N GLY A 225 4.42 -18.02 20.07
CA GLY A 225 4.30 -17.50 21.43
C GLY A 225 3.22 -16.44 21.64
N HIS A 226 2.63 -15.93 20.55
CA HIS A 226 1.48 -15.03 20.63
C HIS A 226 0.25 -15.73 21.20
N LYS A 227 -0.63 -14.96 21.85
CA LYS A 227 -1.82 -15.50 22.51
C LYS A 227 -3.00 -15.69 21.56
N ASP A 228 -2.94 -15.06 20.39
CA ASP A 228 -3.98 -15.06 19.36
C ASP A 228 -3.37 -14.69 18.01
N GLU A 229 -4.19 -14.63 16.97
CA GLU A 229 -3.81 -13.99 15.71
C GLU A 229 -3.60 -12.47 15.86
N GLY A 230 -3.40 -11.78 14.75
CA GLY A 230 -3.08 -10.35 14.73
C GLY A 230 -2.80 -9.85 13.32
N TYR A 231 -2.36 -8.60 13.25
CA TYR A 231 -2.06 -7.92 11.98
C TYR A 231 -0.76 -7.12 12.05
N ALA A 232 -0.36 -6.70 13.26
CA ALA A 232 0.70 -5.74 13.48
C ALA A 232 2.10 -6.38 13.34
N ILE A 233 2.88 -5.94 12.36
CA ILE A 233 4.25 -6.41 12.10
C ILE A 233 5.08 -5.34 11.37
N ASP A 234 6.30 -5.07 11.85
CA ASP A 234 7.22 -4.13 11.22
C ASP A 234 8.69 -4.44 11.53
N TRP A 235 9.52 -4.28 10.49
CA TRP A 235 10.96 -4.44 10.56
C TRP A 235 11.60 -3.12 10.96
N SER A 236 12.59 -3.16 11.86
CA SER A 236 13.37 -1.97 12.17
C SER A 236 14.12 -1.50 10.91
N PRO A 237 13.95 -0.24 10.49
CA PRO A 237 14.71 0.30 9.37
C PRO A 237 16.19 0.53 9.73
N ARG A 238 16.56 0.44 11.02
CA ARG A 238 17.89 0.77 11.51
C ARG A 238 18.72 -0.43 11.96
N VAL A 239 18.06 -1.41 12.57
CA VAL A 239 18.72 -2.64 13.02
C VAL A 239 18.26 -3.79 12.14
N ALA A 240 19.13 -4.19 11.20
CA ALA A 240 18.82 -5.27 10.26
C ALA A 240 18.42 -6.55 11.01
N GLY A 241 17.26 -7.10 10.69
CA GLY A 241 16.73 -8.31 11.34
C GLY A 241 15.97 -8.08 12.65
N ARG A 242 15.94 -6.86 13.21
CA ARG A 242 15.06 -6.56 14.35
C ARG A 242 13.61 -6.38 13.87
N LEU A 243 12.67 -6.99 14.58
CA LEU A 243 11.24 -6.99 14.25
C LEU A 243 10.42 -6.77 15.52
N VAL A 244 9.28 -6.10 15.39
CA VAL A 244 8.20 -6.17 16.40
C VAL A 244 6.94 -6.73 15.79
N THR A 245 6.17 -7.41 16.62
CA THR A 245 4.93 -8.03 16.21
C THR A 245 3.86 -7.96 17.31
N GLY A 246 2.60 -7.68 16.96
CA GLY A 246 1.50 -7.46 17.90
C GLY A 246 0.27 -8.30 17.60
N ASP A 247 -0.39 -8.81 18.64
CA ASP A 247 -1.57 -9.69 18.52
C ASP A 247 -2.90 -9.05 19.01
N CYS A 248 -4.00 -9.75 18.72
CA CYS A 248 -5.35 -9.38 19.13
C CYS A 248 -5.61 -9.48 20.63
N LYS A 249 -4.63 -9.95 21.41
CA LYS A 249 -4.65 -10.02 22.88
C LYS A 249 -3.60 -9.10 23.48
N ASN A 250 -3.40 -7.93 22.86
CA ASN A 250 -2.62 -6.79 23.33
C ASN A 250 -1.12 -7.05 23.60
N CYS A 251 -0.59 -8.19 23.17
CA CYS A 251 0.79 -8.55 23.42
C CYS A 251 1.66 -8.17 22.21
N ILE A 252 2.71 -7.39 22.47
CA ILE A 252 3.72 -7.06 21.46
C ILE A 252 5.03 -7.77 21.80
N HIS A 253 5.58 -8.54 20.86
CA HIS A 253 6.85 -9.25 21.03
C HIS A 253 7.96 -8.57 20.23
N LEU A 254 9.14 -8.45 20.85
CA LEU A 254 10.37 -7.97 20.22
C LEU A 254 11.23 -9.15 19.80
N TRP A 255 11.74 -9.06 18.59
CA TRP A 255 12.57 -10.04 17.95
C TRP A 255 13.94 -9.43 17.67
N GLU A 256 14.98 -10.06 18.20
CA GLU A 256 16.36 -9.66 17.96
C GLU A 256 17.07 -10.68 17.07
N PRO A 257 17.79 -10.24 16.03
CA PRO A 257 18.57 -11.14 15.19
C PRO A 257 19.73 -11.72 15.98
N THR A 258 20.10 -12.95 15.63
CA THR A 258 21.26 -13.66 16.19
C THR A 258 22.30 -13.92 15.10
N SER A 259 23.52 -14.29 15.49
CA SER A 259 24.62 -14.57 14.55
C SER A 259 24.36 -15.75 13.61
N GLY A 260 23.38 -16.62 13.91
CA GLY A 260 23.09 -17.83 13.14
C GLY A 260 22.02 -17.67 12.05
N ALA A 261 21.69 -16.44 11.63
CA ALA A 261 20.52 -16.17 10.77
C ALA A 261 19.19 -16.68 11.37
N THR A 262 19.10 -16.60 12.70
CA THR A 262 17.88 -16.93 13.48
C THR A 262 17.48 -15.76 14.37
N TRP A 263 16.36 -15.87 15.07
CA TRP A 263 15.83 -14.83 15.95
C TRP A 263 15.72 -15.31 17.39
N ASN A 264 16.05 -14.42 18.32
CA ASN A 264 15.63 -14.55 19.71
C ASN A 264 14.38 -13.69 19.90
N VAL A 265 13.29 -14.30 20.32
CA VAL A 265 12.03 -13.60 20.61
C VAL A 265 11.88 -13.45 22.11
N ASP A 266 11.69 -12.23 22.58
CA ASP A 266 11.47 -12.00 24.01
C ASP A 266 10.19 -12.69 24.46
N ALA A 267 10.30 -13.61 25.42
CA ALA A 267 9.17 -14.33 25.98
C ALA A 267 8.22 -13.42 26.77
N THR A 268 8.71 -12.28 27.27
CA THR A 268 7.90 -11.30 27.97
C THR A 268 7.44 -10.21 26.99
N PRO A 269 6.13 -10.16 26.65
CA PRO A 269 5.62 -9.15 25.75
C PRO A 269 5.66 -7.76 26.38
N PHE A 270 5.68 -6.74 25.52
CA PHE A 270 5.25 -5.40 25.89
C PHE A 270 3.72 -5.41 26.05
N THR A 271 3.24 -4.78 27.13
CA THR A 271 1.82 -4.72 27.48
C THR A 271 1.49 -3.31 27.95
N GLY A 272 0.43 -2.73 27.40
CA GLY A 272 0.04 -1.35 27.71
C GLY A 272 -1.31 -0.98 27.11
N HIS A 273 -1.55 -1.43 25.87
CA HIS A 273 -2.87 -1.40 25.26
C HIS A 273 -3.87 -2.28 26.03
N THR A 274 -5.14 -1.87 26.02
CA THR A 274 -6.22 -2.59 26.68
C THR A 274 -7.03 -3.47 25.72
N ALA A 275 -6.74 -3.41 24.42
CA ALA A 275 -7.40 -4.18 23.36
C ALA A 275 -6.39 -4.59 22.26
N SER A 276 -6.91 -5.13 21.16
CA SER A 276 -6.14 -5.63 20.01
C SER A 276 -5.16 -4.59 19.47
N VAL A 277 -3.93 -5.01 19.17
CA VAL A 277 -2.93 -4.16 18.51
C VAL A 277 -3.08 -4.33 17.00
N GLU A 278 -3.53 -3.28 16.31
CA GLU A 278 -3.89 -3.33 14.89
C GLU A 278 -2.71 -3.01 13.97
N ASP A 279 -1.82 -2.11 14.43
CA ASP A 279 -0.65 -1.70 13.65
C ASP A 279 0.50 -1.24 14.54
N LEU A 280 1.71 -1.30 13.98
CA LEU A 280 2.94 -0.86 14.64
C LEU A 280 3.98 -0.39 13.61
N GLN A 281 4.82 0.56 14.01
CA GLN A 281 5.93 1.04 13.18
C GLN A 281 7.14 1.44 14.03
N TRP A 282 8.32 0.98 13.61
CA TRP A 282 9.59 1.45 14.13
C TRP A 282 9.87 2.90 13.74
N SER A 283 10.49 3.64 14.65
CA SER A 283 11.05 4.94 14.34
C SER A 283 12.17 4.82 13.30
N SER A 284 12.19 5.72 12.32
CA SER A 284 13.32 5.85 11.39
C SER A 284 14.55 6.47 12.04
N THR A 285 14.40 7.20 13.15
CA THR A 285 15.47 8.01 13.78
C THR A 285 15.91 7.53 15.16
N GLU A 286 15.11 6.71 15.86
CA GLU A 286 15.50 6.06 17.14
C GLU A 286 15.55 4.50 17.09
N ASP A 287 16.63 3.87 17.57
CA ASP A 287 16.90 2.42 17.34
C ASP A 287 16.00 1.49 18.16
N HIS A 288 15.49 2.02 19.28
CA HIS A 288 14.74 1.29 20.28
C HIS A 288 13.30 1.79 20.43
N VAL A 289 12.88 2.73 19.59
CA VAL A 289 11.57 3.36 19.68
C VAL A 289 10.67 2.87 18.55
N PHE A 290 9.46 2.49 18.91
CA PHE A 290 8.40 2.15 17.96
C PHE A 290 7.06 2.70 18.47
N ALA A 291 6.10 2.83 17.58
CA ALA A 291 4.73 3.20 17.87
C ALA A 291 3.80 2.00 17.63
N SER A 292 2.68 1.95 18.33
CA SER A 292 1.58 1.03 18.05
C SER A 292 0.24 1.71 18.21
N CYS A 293 -0.78 1.17 17.55
CA CYS A 293 -2.17 1.59 17.68
C CYS A 293 -3.09 0.41 17.96
N SER A 294 -4.29 0.70 18.48
CA SER A 294 -5.16 -0.31 19.05
C SER A 294 -6.63 0.04 18.93
N VAL A 295 -7.45 -1.02 19.02
CA VAL A 295 -8.91 -0.96 19.19
C VAL A 295 -9.33 -0.13 20.40
N ASP A 296 -8.46 0.06 21.40
CA ASP A 296 -8.75 0.91 22.56
C ASP A 296 -8.81 2.42 22.25
N GLY A 297 -8.61 2.84 21.01
CA GLY A 297 -8.65 4.24 20.58
C GLY A 297 -7.35 5.02 20.86
N HIS A 298 -6.30 4.35 21.32
CA HIS A 298 -5.04 4.97 21.71
C HIS A 298 -3.88 4.60 20.78
N ILE A 299 -2.88 5.47 20.81
CA ILE A 299 -1.55 5.22 20.27
C ILE A 299 -0.56 5.20 21.44
N ALA A 300 0.35 4.24 21.39
CA ALA A 300 1.44 4.09 22.35
C ALA A 300 2.79 4.33 21.65
N ILE A 301 3.68 5.08 22.29
CA ILE A 301 5.10 5.17 21.92
C ILE A 301 5.89 4.37 22.94
N TRP A 302 6.71 3.46 22.45
CA TRP A 302 7.49 2.52 23.26
C TRP A 302 8.97 2.84 23.12
N ASP A 303 9.72 2.64 24.20
CA ASP A 303 11.18 2.56 24.15
C ASP A 303 11.58 1.23 24.76
N ALA A 304 12.15 0.33 23.94
CA ALA A 304 12.52 -1.02 24.36
C ALA A 304 13.53 -1.05 25.51
N ARG A 305 14.19 0.07 25.81
CA ARG A 305 15.14 0.21 26.94
C ARG A 305 14.44 0.56 28.26
N LEU A 306 13.22 1.10 28.20
CA LEU A 306 12.49 1.61 29.37
C LEU A 306 11.54 0.58 30.01
N GLY A 307 11.70 -0.71 29.66
CA GLY A 307 10.89 -1.81 30.16
C GLY A 307 9.81 -2.23 29.17
N LYS A 308 8.71 -2.79 29.69
CA LYS A 308 7.63 -3.42 28.89
C LYS A 308 6.33 -2.60 28.84
N SER A 309 6.39 -1.35 29.31
CA SER A 309 5.25 -0.41 29.33
C SER A 309 5.49 0.74 28.35
N PRO A 310 4.43 1.41 27.85
CA PRO A 310 4.57 2.57 26.98
C PRO A 310 5.34 3.71 27.65
N ALA A 311 6.19 4.40 26.90
CA ALA A 311 6.81 5.66 27.32
C ALA A 311 5.82 6.82 27.21
N ILE A 312 4.98 6.82 26.16
CA ILE A 312 3.87 7.76 25.97
C ILE A 312 2.63 6.94 25.57
N TYR A 313 1.47 7.32 26.11
CA TYR A 313 0.18 6.70 25.79
C TYR A 313 -0.88 7.80 25.73
N PHE A 314 -1.54 7.95 24.59
CA PHE A 314 -2.50 9.03 24.39
C PHE A 314 -3.70 8.57 23.55
N LYS A 315 -4.86 9.16 23.82
CA LYS A 315 -6.07 8.92 23.05
C LYS A 315 -5.96 9.61 21.69
N ALA A 316 -5.89 8.83 20.62
CA ALA A 316 -5.73 9.37 19.27
C ALA A 316 -7.08 9.64 18.62
N HIS A 317 -8.04 8.73 18.83
CA HIS A 317 -9.38 8.75 18.23
C HIS A 317 -10.45 8.33 19.25
N ASN A 318 -11.73 8.49 18.89
CA ASN A 318 -12.87 8.06 19.72
C ASN A 318 -13.39 6.65 19.37
N ALA A 319 -12.86 6.06 18.30
CA ALA A 319 -13.08 4.70 17.85
C ALA A 319 -11.73 3.99 17.67
N ASP A 320 -11.76 2.73 17.22
CA ASP A 320 -10.61 1.87 17.01
C ASP A 320 -9.59 2.55 16.09
N VAL A 321 -8.31 2.48 16.43
CA VAL A 321 -7.22 2.97 15.58
C VAL A 321 -6.65 1.78 14.81
N ASN A 322 -6.99 1.70 13.52
CA ASN A 322 -6.70 0.55 12.68
C ASN A 322 -5.28 0.57 12.11
N VAL A 323 -4.75 1.76 11.79
CA VAL A 323 -3.48 1.91 11.08
C VAL A 323 -2.72 3.16 11.49
N ILE A 324 -1.39 3.10 11.43
CA ILE A 324 -0.50 4.24 11.65
C ILE A 324 0.59 4.32 10.58
N SER A 325 1.03 5.54 10.29
CA SER A 325 2.19 5.78 9.43
C SER A 325 3.06 6.88 10.01
N TRP A 326 4.28 6.52 10.37
CA TRP A 326 5.31 7.42 10.85
C TRP A 326 6.04 8.02 9.66
N ASN A 327 6.02 9.34 9.56
CA ASN A 327 6.64 10.03 8.44
C ASN A 327 8.17 9.87 8.48
N ARG A 328 8.74 9.23 7.46
CA ARG A 328 10.18 8.93 7.42
C ARG A 328 11.04 10.16 7.12
N LEU A 329 10.48 11.20 6.49
CA LEU A 329 11.16 12.42 6.09
C LEU A 329 10.98 13.56 7.11
N ALA A 330 9.82 13.62 7.77
CA ALA A 330 9.53 14.48 8.89
C ALA A 330 9.22 13.63 10.15
N SER A 331 10.27 13.06 10.77
CA SER A 331 10.18 12.05 11.84
C SER A 331 9.40 12.45 13.10
N VAL A 332 8.98 13.72 13.20
CA VAL A 332 8.12 14.20 14.29
C VAL A 332 6.63 14.00 13.99
N MET A 333 6.27 13.63 12.76
CA MET A 333 4.88 13.49 12.31
C MET A 333 4.44 12.03 12.30
N LEU A 334 3.29 11.76 12.91
CA LEU A 334 2.61 10.47 12.89
C LEU A 334 1.19 10.64 12.35
N ALA A 335 0.85 9.87 11.32
CA ALA A 335 -0.51 9.77 10.81
C ALA A 335 -1.20 8.53 11.40
N SER A 336 -2.52 8.61 11.58
CA SER A 336 -3.33 7.51 12.10
C SER A 336 -4.71 7.49 11.47
N GLY A 337 -5.21 6.30 11.15
CA GLY A 337 -6.55 6.06 10.60
C GLY A 337 -7.44 5.31 11.58
N SER A 338 -8.72 5.67 11.60
CA SER A 338 -9.70 5.17 12.57
C SER A 338 -10.87 4.45 11.89
N ASP A 339 -11.53 3.57 12.64
CA ASP A 339 -12.70 2.81 12.21
C ASP A 339 -13.93 3.71 11.93
N ASP A 340 -13.97 4.91 12.52
CA ASP A 340 -14.98 5.93 12.22
C ASP A 340 -14.80 6.63 10.85
N GLY A 341 -13.78 6.22 10.08
CA GLY A 341 -13.46 6.79 8.77
C GLY A 341 -12.70 8.11 8.82
N THR A 342 -12.29 8.55 10.00
CA THR A 342 -11.42 9.72 10.15
C THR A 342 -9.95 9.34 10.15
N PHE A 343 -9.09 10.28 9.78
CA PHE A 343 -7.65 10.16 9.98
C PHE A 343 -7.08 11.47 10.53
N SER A 344 -5.96 11.37 11.25
CA SER A 344 -5.31 12.53 11.87
C SER A 344 -3.80 12.49 11.71
N ILE A 345 -3.19 13.67 11.71
CA ILE A 345 -1.73 13.87 11.74
C ILE A 345 -1.38 14.57 13.03
N ARG A 346 -0.36 14.06 13.73
CA ARG A 346 0.09 14.58 15.02
C ARG A 346 1.58 14.85 15.04
N ASP A 347 1.99 15.91 15.72
CA ASP A 347 3.38 16.22 16.05
C ASP A 347 3.75 15.61 17.40
N LEU A 348 4.63 14.62 17.39
CA LEU A 348 5.04 13.85 18.55
C LEU A 348 5.78 14.69 19.60
N ARG A 349 6.37 15.81 19.23
CA ARG A 349 7.09 16.72 20.17
C ARG A 349 6.14 17.48 21.08
N LEU A 350 4.90 17.65 20.63
CA LEU A 350 3.87 18.40 21.32
C LEU A 350 2.94 17.49 22.15
N LEU A 351 3.24 16.19 22.20
CA LEU A 351 2.56 15.25 23.09
C LEU A 351 2.87 15.63 24.55
N SER A 352 1.89 16.27 25.19
CA SER A 352 1.97 16.63 26.60
C SER A 352 1.36 15.51 27.45
N PRO A 353 2.14 14.84 28.32
CA PRO A 353 1.61 13.80 29.20
C PRO A 353 0.71 14.35 30.33
N LYS A 354 0.51 15.67 30.45
CA LYS A 354 -0.04 16.30 31.66
C LYS A 354 -1.06 17.42 31.48
N SER A 355 -1.48 17.80 30.27
CA SER A 355 -2.35 18.97 30.10
C SER A 355 -3.81 18.60 29.80
N GLN A 356 -4.72 19.11 30.63
CA GLN A 356 -6.17 19.25 30.32
C GLN A 356 -6.46 20.44 29.37
N GLU A 357 -5.43 21.10 28.85
CA GLU A 357 -5.57 22.07 27.76
C GLU A 357 -5.72 21.35 26.41
N GLU A 358 -6.24 22.08 25.42
CA GLU A 358 -6.36 21.65 24.02
C GLU A 358 -5.13 20.86 23.55
N ASP A 359 -5.41 19.79 22.81
CA ASP A 359 -4.41 18.86 22.28
C ASP A 359 -3.55 19.52 21.19
N LYS A 360 -2.49 20.21 21.63
CA LYS A 360 -1.53 20.91 20.74
C LYS A 360 -0.76 19.97 19.83
N SER A 361 -0.83 18.65 20.03
CA SER A 361 -0.19 17.68 19.15
C SER A 361 -0.95 17.48 17.85
N LEU A 362 -2.26 17.76 17.81
CA LEU A 362 -3.08 17.56 16.62
C LEU A 362 -2.77 18.62 15.56
N VAL A 363 -2.10 18.22 14.48
CA VAL A 363 -1.75 19.08 13.35
C VAL A 363 -2.91 19.19 12.37
N ALA A 364 -3.55 18.05 12.07
CA ALA A 364 -4.70 17.99 11.18
C ALA A 364 -5.62 16.82 11.53
N HIS A 365 -6.91 17.00 11.29
CA HIS A 365 -7.94 15.97 11.42
C HIS A 365 -8.86 16.04 10.21
N PHE A 366 -9.08 14.89 9.57
CA PHE A 366 -9.79 14.79 8.31
C PHE A 366 -11.02 13.89 8.46
N GLN A 367 -12.18 14.39 8.05
CA GLN A 367 -13.47 13.69 8.07
C GLN A 367 -13.98 13.45 6.64
N TYR A 368 -13.10 12.88 5.81
CA TYR A 368 -13.37 12.65 4.40
C TYR A 368 -14.16 11.35 4.18
N HIS A 369 -13.53 10.21 4.49
CA HIS A 369 -14.13 8.88 4.33
C HIS A 369 -15.35 8.68 5.26
N LYS A 370 -16.18 7.68 4.91
CA LYS A 370 -17.42 7.34 5.64
C LYS A 370 -17.44 5.91 6.18
N HIS A 371 -16.39 5.15 5.91
CA HIS A 371 -16.18 3.79 6.36
C HIS A 371 -14.75 3.65 6.92
N PRO A 372 -14.44 2.57 7.66
CA PRO A 372 -13.16 2.38 8.32
C PRO A 372 -11.96 2.67 7.43
N ILE A 373 -10.98 3.40 7.96
CA ILE A 373 -9.67 3.54 7.31
C ILE A 373 -8.93 2.20 7.44
N THR A 374 -8.45 1.69 6.31
CA THR A 374 -7.84 0.35 6.20
C THR A 374 -6.34 0.38 5.94
N SER A 375 -5.82 1.46 5.39
CA SER A 375 -4.39 1.69 5.20
C SER A 375 -4.09 3.18 5.14
N ILE A 376 -2.90 3.56 5.63
CA ILE A 376 -2.38 4.91 5.54
C ILE A 376 -0.87 4.85 5.35
N GLU A 377 -0.32 5.57 4.38
CA GLU A 377 1.13 5.56 4.12
C GLU A 377 1.63 6.94 3.71
N TRP A 378 2.65 7.44 4.41
CA TRP A 378 3.41 8.61 3.97
C TRP A 378 4.23 8.30 2.73
N SER A 379 4.28 9.23 1.80
CA SER A 379 5.17 9.15 0.64
C SER A 379 6.63 9.00 1.10
N PRO A 380 7.37 8.02 0.56
CA PRO A 380 8.80 7.90 0.84
C PRO A 380 9.64 8.99 0.15
N HIS A 381 9.03 9.80 -0.73
CA HIS A 381 9.71 10.80 -1.55
C HIS A 381 9.35 12.24 -1.19
N GLU A 382 8.22 12.46 -0.52
CA GLU A 382 7.72 13.79 -0.19
C GLU A 382 7.09 13.83 1.19
N ALA A 383 7.62 14.67 2.09
CA ALA A 383 7.21 14.70 3.49
C ALA A 383 5.77 15.20 3.72
N SER A 384 5.18 15.91 2.76
CA SER A 384 3.83 16.50 2.83
C SER A 384 2.74 15.64 2.19
N THR A 385 3.10 14.50 1.62
CA THR A 385 2.18 13.66 0.84
C THR A 385 1.94 12.34 1.54
N LEU A 386 0.68 11.93 1.65
CA LEU A 386 0.28 10.63 2.18
C LEU A 386 -0.90 10.09 1.36
N ALA A 387 -1.07 8.78 1.37
CA ALA A 387 -2.22 8.11 0.77
C ALA A 387 -3.07 7.41 1.85
N VAL A 388 -4.39 7.49 1.75
CA VAL A 388 -5.34 6.87 2.68
C VAL A 388 -6.32 5.98 1.94
N SER A 389 -6.44 4.71 2.32
CA SER A 389 -7.48 3.81 1.81
C SER A 389 -8.55 3.54 2.86
N SER A 390 -9.79 3.36 2.40
CA SER A 390 -10.93 3.05 3.25
C SER A 390 -11.75 1.89 2.71
N SER A 391 -12.50 1.25 3.60
CA SER A 391 -13.53 0.25 3.28
C SER A 391 -14.68 0.83 2.43
N ASP A 392 -14.71 2.15 2.20
CA ASP A 392 -15.61 2.79 1.22
C ASP A 392 -15.19 2.59 -0.25
N ASN A 393 -14.12 1.82 -0.50
CA ASN A 393 -13.53 1.55 -1.81
C ASN A 393 -12.86 2.76 -2.47
N GLN A 394 -12.33 3.68 -1.67
CA GLN A 394 -11.57 4.84 -2.16
C GLN A 394 -10.14 4.89 -1.60
N LEU A 395 -9.26 5.46 -2.41
CA LEU A 395 -7.90 5.88 -2.06
C LEU A 395 -7.82 7.39 -2.29
N THR A 396 -7.44 8.17 -1.27
CA THR A 396 -7.28 9.63 -1.34
C THR A 396 -5.84 10.05 -1.09
#